data_AF-A0A419K797-F1
#
_entry.id   AF-A0A419K797-F1
#
_cell.length_a   1.000
_cell.length_b   1.000
_cell.length_c   1.000
_cell.angle_alpha   90.00
_cell.angle_beta   90.00
_cell.angle_gamma   90.00
#
_symmetry.space_group_name_H-M   'P 1'
#
loop_
_entity.id
_entity.type
_entity.pdbx_description
1 polymer ?
#
loop_
_entity_poly.entity_id
_entity_poly.type
_entity_poly.pdbx_seq_one_letter_code
_entity_poly.pdbx_strand_id
1 'polypeptide(L)'
;MAGATIDHLVSLIVFLAALFLFLNLFNQTIQTAIVYQQHRYLATTCSDLLDNMLLNPGYPENWGKTNVTPTFFGLQDPEFKQYVLSPFSLMRLQSSVGEPVFYPKTGLYYSNITVGFGNFLLVPFTEAVNYSTVARLLGINGTYGFQLTLTPIINVSISEVQSNPLKLSVNVTGVGFPLSNATVSYYLVTVKTTGSYPAFTLHKGTVHTHDNGVVVLNFSDVNAGDSYVLIAYAHLSGLLGIGYYKHVTYDQNYIIPFIADFQERKVIIAHSYDVHGGSKPAEITYNVTFIYLTEDFTLRE
;
A
#
# COMPACT_ATOMS: atom_id res chain seq x y z
N MET A 1 69.86 -24.36 -42.04
CA MET A 1 69.15 -25.04 -40.94
C MET A 1 68.54 -24.08 -39.90
N ALA A 2 69.08 -22.88 -39.67
CA ALA A 2 68.54 -21.94 -38.66
C ALA A 2 67.19 -21.27 -39.03
N GLY A 3 66.87 -21.12 -40.33
CA GLY A 3 65.60 -20.50 -40.77
C GLY A 3 64.36 -21.34 -40.41
N ALA A 4 64.41 -22.66 -40.64
CA ALA A 4 63.31 -23.56 -40.31
C ALA A 4 62.99 -23.58 -38.80
N THR A 5 64.00 -23.52 -37.94
CA THR A 5 63.81 -23.43 -36.48
C THR A 5 63.15 -22.13 -36.03
N ILE A 6 63.42 -21.01 -36.71
CA ILE A 6 62.79 -19.71 -36.41
C ILE A 6 61.32 -19.73 -36.86
N ASP A 7 61.03 -20.27 -38.06
CA ASP A 7 59.66 -20.38 -38.57
C ASP A 7 58.79 -21.29 -37.67
N HIS A 8 59.34 -22.40 -37.17
CA HIS A 8 58.63 -23.25 -36.20
C HIS A 8 58.37 -22.55 -34.86
N LEU A 9 59.31 -21.72 -34.37
CA LEU A 9 59.13 -20.94 -33.15
C LEU A 9 58.05 -19.87 -33.32
N VAL A 10 58.04 -19.15 -34.44
CA VAL A 10 57.01 -18.15 -34.75
C VAL A 10 55.65 -18.81 -34.90
N SER A 11 55.56 -19.95 -35.61
CA SER A 11 54.32 -20.71 -35.75
C SER A 11 53.75 -21.17 -34.41
N LEU A 12 54.61 -21.65 -33.49
CA LEU A 12 54.20 -22.04 -32.13
C LEU A 12 53.65 -20.85 -31.33
N ILE A 13 54.32 -19.69 -31.39
CA ILE A 13 53.90 -18.48 -30.68
C ILE A 13 52.56 -17.97 -31.21
N VAL A 14 52.37 -17.95 -32.54
CA VAL A 14 51.11 -17.52 -33.17
C VAL A 14 49.98 -18.48 -32.81
N PHE A 15 50.24 -19.80 -32.81
CA PHE A 15 49.27 -20.79 -32.39
C PHE A 15 48.85 -20.61 -30.92
N LEU A 16 49.82 -20.42 -30.02
CA LEU A 16 49.54 -20.16 -28.60
C LEU A 16 48.75 -18.86 -28.41
N ALA A 17 49.13 -17.78 -29.09
CA ALA A 17 48.42 -16.50 -29.02
C ALA A 17 46.97 -16.62 -29.52
N ALA A 18 46.74 -17.33 -30.65
CA ALA A 18 45.41 -17.60 -31.16
C ALA A 18 44.60 -18.46 -30.17
N LEU A 19 45.21 -19.50 -29.59
CA LEU A 19 44.55 -20.34 -28.58
C LEU A 19 44.11 -19.53 -27.35
N PHE A 20 44.97 -18.65 -26.82
CA PHE A 20 44.61 -17.78 -25.70
C PHE A 20 43.48 -16.81 -26.07
N LEU A 21 43.48 -16.27 -27.29
CA LEU A 21 42.41 -15.39 -27.76
C LEU A 21 41.07 -16.15 -27.85
N PHE A 22 41.08 -17.36 -28.41
CA PHE A 22 39.89 -18.22 -28.46
C PHE A 22 39.38 -18.61 -27.08
N LEU A 23 40.28 -18.99 -26.14
CA LEU A 23 39.89 -19.31 -24.77
C LEU A 23 39.23 -18.11 -24.06
N ASN A 24 39.76 -16.90 -24.27
CA ASN A 24 39.18 -15.68 -23.72
C ASN A 24 37.81 -15.36 -24.32
N LEU A 25 37.66 -15.42 -25.65
CA LEU A 25 36.37 -15.20 -26.32
C LEU A 25 35.33 -16.25 -25.92
N PHE A 26 35.75 -17.51 -25.79
CA PHE A 26 34.88 -18.61 -25.37
C PHE A 26 34.40 -18.40 -23.93
N ASN A 27 35.29 -18.03 -23.01
CA ASN A 27 34.92 -17.74 -21.63
C ASN A 27 33.95 -16.54 -21.56
N GLN A 28 34.22 -15.45 -22.26
CA GLN A 28 33.31 -14.30 -22.32
C GLN A 28 31.91 -14.68 -22.85
N THR A 29 31.86 -15.51 -23.90
CA THR A 29 30.59 -15.97 -24.49
C THR A 29 29.81 -16.85 -23.51
N ILE A 30 30.48 -17.78 -22.83
CA ILE A 30 29.85 -18.63 -21.81
C ILE A 30 29.32 -17.79 -20.64
N GLN A 31 30.11 -16.85 -20.12
CA GLN A 31 29.66 -16.01 -19.00
C GLN A 31 28.42 -15.20 -19.39
N THR A 32 28.42 -14.62 -20.58
CA THR A 32 27.27 -13.87 -21.10
C THR A 32 26.05 -14.76 -21.26
N ALA A 33 26.23 -16.00 -21.76
CA ALA A 33 25.15 -16.96 -21.91
C ALA A 33 24.57 -17.40 -20.56
N ILE A 34 25.40 -17.64 -19.54
CA ILE A 34 24.96 -17.99 -18.19
C ILE A 34 24.14 -16.85 -17.58
N VAL A 35 24.64 -15.62 -17.65
CA VAL A 35 23.94 -14.43 -17.12
C VAL A 35 22.61 -14.24 -17.85
N TYR A 36 22.59 -14.39 -19.17
CA TYR A 36 21.36 -14.31 -19.97
C TYR A 36 20.33 -15.37 -19.53
N GLN A 37 20.75 -16.62 -19.36
CA GLN A 37 19.88 -17.70 -18.89
C GLN A 37 19.35 -17.42 -17.47
N GLN A 38 20.19 -16.91 -16.57
CA GLN A 38 19.78 -16.53 -15.22
C GLN A 38 18.72 -15.42 -15.25
N HIS A 39 18.93 -14.35 -16.02
CA HIS A 39 17.95 -13.27 -16.15
C HIS A 39 16.64 -13.74 -16.78
N ARG A 40 16.72 -14.60 -17.80
CA ARG A 40 15.54 -15.22 -18.42
C ARG A 40 14.74 -16.02 -17.40
N TYR A 41 15.40 -16.88 -16.62
CA TYR A 41 14.75 -17.71 -15.60
C TYR A 41 14.12 -16.87 -14.48
N LEU A 42 14.83 -15.85 -14.00
CA LEU A 42 14.31 -14.88 -13.03
C LEU A 42 13.07 -14.15 -13.55
N ALA A 43 13.10 -13.68 -14.79
CA ALA A 43 11.97 -12.97 -15.40
C ALA A 43 10.74 -13.88 -15.55
N THR A 44 10.92 -15.13 -16.01
CA THR A 44 9.84 -16.11 -16.10
C THR A 44 9.26 -16.42 -14.72
N THR A 45 10.11 -16.70 -13.74
CA THR A 45 9.66 -16.98 -12.36
C THR A 45 8.91 -15.79 -11.77
N CYS A 46 9.39 -14.56 -11.98
CA CYS A 46 8.70 -13.34 -11.55
C CYS A 46 7.32 -13.20 -12.19
N SER A 47 7.21 -13.46 -13.50
CA SER A 47 5.92 -13.46 -14.21
C SER A 47 4.97 -14.48 -13.62
N ASP A 48 5.43 -15.72 -13.41
CA ASP A 48 4.60 -16.79 -12.86
C ASP A 48 4.14 -16.48 -11.42
N LEU A 49 5.01 -15.88 -10.60
CA LEU A 49 4.65 -15.45 -9.25
C LEU A 49 3.63 -14.32 -9.28
N LEU A 50 3.82 -13.32 -10.15
CA LEU A 50 2.91 -12.20 -10.28
C LEU A 50 1.53 -12.67 -10.72
N ASP A 51 1.46 -13.54 -11.73
CA ASP A 51 0.22 -14.11 -12.22
C ASP A 51 -0.47 -14.94 -11.11
N ASN A 52 0.27 -15.79 -10.39
CA ASN A 52 -0.30 -16.54 -9.27
C ASN A 52 -0.84 -15.63 -8.15
N MET A 53 -0.14 -14.54 -7.83
CA MET A 53 -0.60 -13.61 -6.79
C MET A 53 -1.82 -12.80 -7.24
N LEU A 54 -1.85 -12.30 -8.47
CA LEU A 54 -2.86 -11.32 -8.92
C LEU A 54 -4.08 -11.95 -9.59
N LEU A 55 -3.97 -13.19 -10.08
CA LEU A 55 -5.04 -13.88 -10.83
C LEU A 55 -5.62 -15.09 -10.09
N ASN A 56 -5.20 -15.31 -8.84
CA ASN A 56 -5.76 -16.35 -7.99
C ASN A 56 -6.25 -15.74 -6.67
N PRO A 57 -7.45 -16.11 -6.16
CA PRO A 57 -7.93 -15.64 -4.88
C PRO A 57 -7.28 -16.35 -3.68
N GLY A 58 -6.57 -17.46 -3.90
CA GLY A 58 -6.07 -18.30 -2.82
C GLY A 58 -7.07 -19.40 -2.42
N TYR A 59 -6.72 -20.19 -1.42
CA TYR A 59 -7.63 -21.18 -0.84
C TYR A 59 -7.60 -21.16 0.70
N PRO A 60 -8.76 -21.12 1.38
CA PRO A 60 -10.11 -20.89 0.83
C PRO A 60 -10.21 -19.55 0.08
N GLU A 61 -11.07 -19.44 -0.94
CA GLU A 61 -11.14 -18.23 -1.81
C GLU A 61 -11.44 -16.94 -1.03
N ASN A 62 -12.13 -17.07 0.10
CA ASN A 62 -12.48 -15.97 0.99
C ASN A 62 -11.56 -15.87 2.21
N TRP A 63 -10.34 -16.42 2.16
CA TRP A 63 -9.42 -16.42 3.31
C TRP A 63 -9.24 -15.02 3.90
N GLY A 64 -9.15 -13.97 3.08
CA GLY A 64 -9.07 -12.57 3.53
C GLY A 64 -10.18 -12.12 4.49
N LYS A 65 -11.37 -12.75 4.44
CA LYS A 65 -12.56 -12.42 5.24
C LYS A 65 -12.78 -13.40 6.41
N THR A 66 -11.86 -14.32 6.67
CA THR A 66 -11.99 -15.37 7.70
C THR A 66 -10.73 -15.43 8.56
N ASN A 67 -10.80 -16.12 9.70
CA ASN A 67 -9.62 -16.34 10.57
C ASN A 67 -8.73 -17.51 10.08
N VAL A 68 -9.01 -18.08 8.91
CA VAL A 68 -8.27 -19.23 8.38
C VAL A 68 -7.00 -18.75 7.69
N THR A 69 -5.87 -19.37 8.00
CA THR A 69 -4.62 -19.18 7.23
C THR A 69 -4.77 -19.86 5.86
N PRO A 70 -4.44 -19.18 4.74
CA PRO A 70 -4.57 -19.79 3.43
C PRO A 70 -3.62 -20.98 3.25
N THR A 71 -4.10 -22.01 2.55
CA THR A 71 -3.27 -23.14 2.09
C THR A 71 -2.74 -22.93 0.68
N PHE A 72 -3.30 -21.97 -0.07
CA PHE A 72 -2.79 -21.49 -1.34
C PHE A 72 -2.84 -19.96 -1.32
N PHE A 73 -1.76 -19.29 -1.72
CA PHE A 73 -1.67 -17.84 -1.66
C PHE A 73 -2.20 -17.20 -2.94
N GLY A 74 -2.99 -16.16 -2.78
CA GLY A 74 -3.56 -15.38 -3.86
C GLY A 74 -4.22 -14.12 -3.32
N LEU A 75 -4.16 -13.03 -4.08
CA LEU A 75 -4.66 -11.72 -3.69
C LEU A 75 -5.83 -11.25 -4.54
N GLN A 76 -6.20 -11.99 -5.58
CA GLN A 76 -7.35 -11.65 -6.41
C GLN A 76 -8.63 -11.60 -5.58
N ASP A 77 -9.51 -10.66 -5.87
CA ASP A 77 -10.85 -10.68 -5.31
C ASP A 77 -11.69 -11.80 -5.97
N PRO A 78 -12.21 -12.77 -5.20
CA PRO A 78 -12.98 -13.89 -5.76
C PRO A 78 -14.30 -13.45 -6.42
N GLU A 79 -14.82 -12.26 -6.09
CA GLU A 79 -16.04 -11.71 -6.69
C GLU A 79 -15.79 -11.20 -8.13
N PHE A 80 -14.52 -10.97 -8.50
CA PHE A 80 -14.12 -10.41 -9.78
C PHE A 80 -13.17 -11.35 -10.54
N LYS A 81 -13.37 -11.51 -11.86
CA LYS A 81 -12.50 -12.33 -12.72
C LYS A 81 -11.35 -11.55 -13.37
N GLN A 82 -11.10 -10.33 -12.92
CA GLN A 82 -10.13 -9.40 -13.50
C GLN A 82 -8.93 -9.20 -12.55
N TYR A 83 -7.99 -8.33 -12.90
CA TYR A 83 -6.88 -7.89 -12.05
C TYR A 83 -7.38 -6.94 -10.94
N VAL A 84 -8.33 -7.43 -10.13
CA VAL A 84 -8.87 -6.74 -8.98
C VAL A 84 -8.38 -7.47 -7.75
N LEU A 85 -7.71 -6.76 -6.85
CA LEU A 85 -7.19 -7.34 -5.62
C LEU A 85 -8.21 -7.21 -4.50
N SER A 86 -8.32 -8.26 -3.68
CA SER A 86 -9.21 -8.20 -2.53
C SER A 86 -8.62 -7.29 -1.45
N PRO A 87 -9.33 -6.22 -1.04
CA PRO A 87 -8.86 -5.34 0.02
C PRO A 87 -8.69 -6.11 1.35
N PHE A 88 -9.53 -7.11 1.60
CA PHE A 88 -9.47 -7.93 2.82
C PHE A 88 -8.21 -8.81 2.86
N SER A 89 -7.85 -9.44 1.74
CA SER A 89 -6.61 -10.22 1.63
C SER A 89 -5.38 -9.33 1.82
N LEU A 90 -5.37 -8.12 1.24
CA LEU A 90 -4.31 -7.13 1.41
C LEU A 90 -4.17 -6.67 2.86
N MET A 91 -5.30 -6.42 3.54
CA MET A 91 -5.34 -6.04 4.96
C MET A 91 -4.88 -7.15 5.91
N ARG A 92 -4.75 -8.39 5.46
CA ARG A 92 -4.18 -9.48 6.28
C ARG A 92 -2.69 -9.68 6.06
N LEU A 93 -2.06 -8.96 5.14
CA LEU A 93 -0.62 -9.07 4.92
C LEU A 93 0.15 -8.35 6.03
N GLN A 94 1.16 -9.01 6.59
CA GLN A 94 2.03 -8.36 7.55
C GLN A 94 2.86 -7.27 6.84
N SER A 95 2.69 -6.02 7.28
CA SER A 95 3.44 -4.89 6.73
C SER A 95 4.93 -5.03 7.05
N SER A 96 5.79 -4.74 6.06
CA SER A 96 7.24 -4.62 6.28
C SER A 96 7.63 -3.26 6.86
N VAL A 97 6.68 -2.33 6.98
CA VAL A 97 6.87 -0.96 7.45
C VAL A 97 5.94 -0.69 8.63
N GLY A 98 6.45 -0.03 9.66
CA GLY A 98 5.71 0.32 10.87
C GLY A 98 6.06 -0.56 12.07
N GLU A 99 5.84 -0.02 13.27
CA GLU A 99 6.12 -0.72 14.51
C GLU A 99 4.91 -1.55 14.97
N PRO A 100 5.13 -2.79 15.44
CA PRO A 100 4.07 -3.60 16.05
C PRO A 100 3.44 -2.90 17.25
N VAL A 101 2.12 -3.02 17.38
CA VAL A 101 1.38 -2.44 18.51
C VAL A 101 0.99 -3.55 19.48
N PHE A 102 1.49 -3.49 20.71
CA PHE A 102 1.06 -4.39 21.78
C PHE A 102 -0.19 -3.86 22.46
N TYR A 103 -1.19 -4.72 22.65
CA TYR A 103 -2.39 -4.36 23.41
C TYR A 103 -2.53 -5.21 24.68
N PRO A 104 -2.30 -4.63 25.88
CA PRO A 104 -2.26 -5.39 27.14
C PRO A 104 -3.55 -6.15 27.47
N LYS A 105 -4.72 -5.64 27.05
CA LYS A 105 -6.01 -6.28 27.36
C LYS A 105 -6.25 -7.57 26.56
N THR A 106 -5.65 -7.72 25.38
CA THR A 106 -5.71 -8.97 24.62
C THR A 106 -4.43 -9.80 24.77
N GLY A 107 -3.33 -9.20 25.19
CA GLY A 107 -2.03 -9.87 25.28
C GLY A 107 -1.40 -10.16 23.92
N LEU A 108 -1.88 -9.52 22.85
CA LEU A 108 -1.45 -9.76 21.48
C LEU A 108 -0.67 -8.58 20.91
N TYR A 109 0.17 -8.89 19.94
CA TYR A 109 0.82 -7.92 19.07
C TYR A 109 0.05 -7.82 17.75
N TYR A 110 -0.10 -6.58 17.28
CA TYR A 110 -0.83 -6.23 16.09
C TYR A 110 0.10 -5.64 15.03
N SER A 111 -0.07 -6.12 13.80
CA SER A 111 0.50 -5.53 12.60
C SER A 111 -0.15 -4.18 12.36
N ASN A 112 0.68 -3.15 12.18
CA ASN A 112 0.22 -1.83 11.82
C ASN A 112 0.18 -1.69 10.30
N ILE A 113 -0.99 -1.96 9.71
CA ILE A 113 -1.21 -1.76 8.29
C ILE A 113 -1.81 -0.37 8.14
N THR A 114 -1.04 0.56 7.60
CA THR A 114 -1.52 1.89 7.30
C THR A 114 -2.49 1.82 6.13
N VAL A 115 -3.77 2.07 6.38
CA VAL A 115 -4.81 2.20 5.33
C VAL A 115 -4.81 3.59 4.66
N GLY A 116 -3.82 4.43 4.97
CA GLY A 116 -3.67 5.79 4.48
C GLY A 116 -2.85 6.67 5.42
N PHE A 117 -2.77 7.97 5.12
CA PHE A 117 -1.99 8.94 5.89
C PHE A 117 -2.51 9.08 7.34
N GLY A 118 -1.75 8.55 8.29
CA GLY A 118 -1.95 8.79 9.73
C GLY A 118 -3.06 7.98 10.40
N ASN A 119 -3.53 6.89 9.79
CA ASN A 119 -4.50 5.97 10.39
C ASN A 119 -4.00 4.52 10.31
N PHE A 120 -4.37 3.73 11.32
CA PHE A 120 -3.87 2.39 11.53
C PHE A 120 -5.02 1.40 11.49
N LEU A 121 -4.90 0.35 10.67
CA LEU A 121 -5.70 -0.85 10.82
C LEU A 121 -4.84 -1.89 11.52
N LEU A 122 -5.20 -2.20 12.77
CA LEU A 122 -4.43 -3.09 13.61
C LEU A 122 -4.98 -4.51 13.51
N VAL A 123 -4.23 -5.38 12.84
CA VAL A 123 -4.58 -6.80 12.64
C VAL A 123 -3.64 -7.67 13.49
N PRO A 124 -4.16 -8.57 14.34
CA PRO A 124 -3.30 -9.37 15.23
C PRO A 124 -2.39 -10.29 14.41
N PHE A 125 -1.14 -10.47 14.85
CA PHE A 125 -0.18 -11.32 14.12
C PHE A 125 -0.60 -12.79 14.02
N THR A 126 -1.49 -13.26 14.90
CA THR A 126 -2.11 -14.59 14.79
C THR A 126 -3.00 -14.72 13.56
N GLU A 127 -3.60 -13.62 13.12
CA GLU A 127 -4.50 -13.57 11.96
C GLU A 127 -3.82 -12.99 10.71
N ALA A 128 -2.70 -12.29 10.85
CA ALA A 128 -1.93 -11.79 9.72
C ALA A 128 -1.10 -12.91 9.06
N VAL A 129 -0.92 -12.83 7.74
CA VAL A 129 -0.08 -13.76 6.99
C VAL A 129 1.32 -13.15 6.83
N ASN A 130 2.33 -13.84 7.36
CA ASN A 130 3.71 -13.38 7.33
C ASN A 130 4.44 -13.80 6.04
N TYR A 131 5.57 -13.13 5.78
CA TYR A 131 6.40 -13.37 4.59
C TYR A 131 6.80 -14.84 4.41
N SER A 132 7.30 -15.49 5.48
CA SER A 132 7.76 -16.88 5.42
C SER A 132 6.66 -17.86 5.02
N THR A 133 5.43 -17.61 5.49
CA THR A 133 4.25 -18.40 5.10
C THR A 133 3.97 -18.21 3.61
N VAL A 134 3.90 -16.96 3.14
CA VAL A 134 3.64 -16.68 1.73
C VAL A 134 4.72 -17.26 0.81
N ALA A 135 6.00 -17.08 1.16
CA ALA A 135 7.13 -17.63 0.39
C ALA A 135 7.07 -19.16 0.28
N ARG A 136 6.63 -19.84 1.35
CA ARG A 136 6.40 -21.30 1.31
C ARG A 136 5.22 -21.67 0.42
N LEU A 137 4.10 -20.95 0.53
CA LEU A 137 2.89 -21.20 -0.28
C LEU A 137 3.13 -20.96 -1.78
N LEU A 138 3.99 -20.01 -2.12
CA LEU A 138 4.42 -19.72 -3.48
C LEU A 138 5.55 -20.63 -4.00
N GLY A 139 6.08 -21.54 -3.17
CA GLY A 139 7.13 -22.47 -3.57
C GLY A 139 8.52 -21.83 -3.78
N ILE A 140 8.75 -20.63 -3.28
CA ILE A 140 10.01 -19.86 -3.45
C ILE A 140 10.88 -19.81 -2.20
N ASN A 141 10.45 -20.47 -1.13
CA ASN A 141 11.17 -20.47 0.13
C ASN A 141 12.60 -21.01 -0.04
N GLY A 142 13.59 -20.18 0.30
CA GLY A 142 15.02 -20.53 0.21
C GLY A 142 15.65 -20.38 -1.18
N THR A 143 14.88 -20.03 -2.21
CA THR A 143 15.39 -19.82 -3.58
C THR A 143 15.26 -18.38 -4.04
N TYR A 144 14.11 -17.75 -3.78
CA TYR A 144 13.83 -16.37 -4.17
C TYR A 144 13.19 -15.59 -3.03
N GLY A 145 13.32 -14.26 -3.11
CA GLY A 145 12.54 -13.35 -2.30
C GLY A 145 11.70 -12.42 -3.16
N PHE A 146 10.66 -11.86 -2.55
CA PHE A 146 9.80 -10.87 -3.21
C PHE A 146 9.40 -9.78 -2.22
N GLN A 147 9.05 -8.63 -2.76
CA GLN A 147 8.44 -7.53 -2.04
C GLN A 147 7.26 -7.02 -2.86
N LEU A 148 6.09 -6.90 -2.23
CA LEU A 148 4.92 -6.32 -2.85
C LEU A 148 4.81 -4.85 -2.44
N THR A 149 4.81 -3.96 -3.44
CA THR A 149 4.58 -2.52 -3.23
C THR A 149 3.41 -2.08 -4.10
N LEU A 150 2.35 -1.60 -3.47
CA LEU A 150 1.18 -1.06 -4.15
C LEU A 150 1.30 0.47 -4.22
N THR A 151 1.48 1.00 -5.42
CA THR A 151 1.61 2.45 -5.66
C THR A 151 0.44 2.93 -6.51
N PRO A 152 -0.33 3.94 -6.06
CA PRO A 152 -1.42 4.48 -6.87
C PRO A 152 -0.87 5.20 -8.12
N ILE A 153 -1.56 5.04 -9.25
CA ILE A 153 -1.17 5.69 -10.52
C ILE A 153 -1.42 7.21 -10.46
N ILE A 154 -2.56 7.60 -9.88
CA ILE A 154 -2.86 9.00 -9.56
C ILE A 154 -2.67 9.18 -8.06
N ASN A 155 -1.73 10.03 -7.69
CA ASN A 155 -1.50 10.44 -6.32
C ASN A 155 -2.27 11.74 -6.03
N VAL A 156 -3.03 11.75 -4.95
CA VAL A 156 -3.79 12.91 -4.47
C VAL A 156 -3.29 13.24 -3.08
N SER A 157 -2.61 14.36 -2.96
CA SER A 157 -2.12 14.88 -1.69
C SER A 157 -2.88 16.14 -1.34
N ILE A 158 -3.18 16.30 -0.06
CA ILE A 158 -3.97 17.42 0.45
C ILE A 158 -3.16 18.08 1.56
N SER A 159 -3.06 19.41 1.51
CA SER A 159 -2.38 20.20 2.54
C SER A 159 -3.20 21.45 2.90
N GLU A 160 -3.05 21.89 4.14
CA GLU A 160 -3.66 23.13 4.58
C GLU A 160 -2.83 24.34 4.11
N VAL A 161 -3.52 25.32 3.52
CA VAL A 161 -2.93 26.60 3.08
C VAL A 161 -3.25 27.69 4.07
N GLN A 162 -4.47 27.68 4.62
CA GLN A 162 -4.96 28.70 5.53
C GLN A 162 -6.03 28.08 6.44
N SER A 163 -6.00 28.39 7.73
CA SER A 163 -6.92 27.80 8.72
C SER A 163 -8.18 28.62 8.99
N ASN A 164 -8.22 29.90 8.58
CA ASN A 164 -9.39 30.78 8.76
C ASN A 164 -9.44 31.93 7.72
N PRO A 165 -10.44 31.96 6.81
CA PRO A 165 -11.31 30.82 6.48
C PRO A 165 -10.48 29.64 5.96
N LEU A 166 -10.97 28.42 6.16
CA LEU A 166 -10.25 27.20 5.78
C LEU A 166 -10.01 27.15 4.26
N LYS A 167 -8.74 26.99 3.87
CA LYS A 167 -8.31 26.69 2.51
C LYS A 167 -7.42 25.47 2.49
N LEU A 168 -7.83 24.49 1.69
CA LEU A 168 -7.09 23.25 1.47
C LEU A 168 -6.61 23.19 0.02
N SER A 169 -5.33 22.94 -0.16
CA SER A 169 -4.72 22.68 -1.46
C SER A 169 -4.80 21.18 -1.75
N VAL A 170 -5.38 20.82 -2.89
CA VAL A 170 -5.40 19.45 -3.41
C VAL A 170 -4.45 19.39 -4.59
N ASN A 171 -3.37 18.63 -4.45
CA ASN A 171 -2.37 18.41 -5.47
C ASN A 171 -2.53 17.02 -6.08
N VAL A 172 -2.77 16.97 -7.39
CA VAL A 172 -3.01 15.76 -8.16
C VAL A 172 -1.85 15.55 -9.12
N THR A 173 -1.14 14.44 -8.93
CA THR A 173 0.04 14.09 -9.73
C THR A 173 -0.05 12.66 -10.25
N GLY A 174 0.41 12.45 -11.47
CA GLY A 174 0.70 11.12 -12.01
C GLY A 174 2.11 10.68 -11.61
N VAL A 175 2.64 9.70 -12.33
CA VAL A 175 4.02 9.22 -12.15
C VAL A 175 5.01 10.26 -12.68
N GLY A 176 5.40 11.19 -11.82
CA GLY A 176 6.45 12.19 -12.10
C GLY A 176 5.98 13.49 -12.79
N PHE A 177 4.67 13.71 -12.93
CA PHE A 177 4.14 14.93 -13.55
C PHE A 177 2.81 15.38 -12.90
N PRO A 178 2.53 16.69 -12.84
CA PRO A 178 1.23 17.19 -12.40
C PRO A 178 0.13 16.88 -13.41
N LEU A 179 -1.08 16.59 -12.92
CA LEU A 179 -2.25 16.33 -13.78
C LEU A 179 -3.11 17.58 -13.88
N SER A 180 -2.96 18.33 -14.98
CA SER A 180 -3.84 19.46 -15.31
C SER A 180 -5.23 18.97 -15.73
N ASN A 181 -6.26 19.78 -15.42
CA ASN A 181 -7.65 19.54 -15.77
C ASN A 181 -8.20 18.18 -15.29
N ALA A 182 -7.62 17.61 -14.23
CA ALA A 182 -8.17 16.44 -13.57
C ALA A 182 -9.43 16.85 -12.80
N THR A 183 -10.50 16.08 -12.94
CA THR A 183 -11.74 16.31 -12.21
C THR A 183 -11.55 15.85 -10.77
N VAL A 184 -11.63 16.79 -9.82
CA VAL A 184 -11.51 16.52 -8.38
C VAL A 184 -12.89 16.63 -7.73
N SER A 185 -13.47 15.51 -7.33
CA SER A 185 -14.67 15.48 -6.49
C SER A 185 -14.26 15.35 -5.03
N TYR A 186 -14.96 16.02 -4.11
CA TYR A 186 -14.58 15.98 -2.70
C TYR A 186 -15.79 15.92 -1.76
N TYR A 187 -15.54 15.38 -0.56
CA TYR A 187 -16.41 15.45 0.61
C TYR A 187 -15.61 16.02 1.78
N LEU A 188 -16.04 17.17 2.31
CA LEU A 188 -15.59 17.68 3.59
C LEU A 188 -16.65 17.35 4.64
N VAL A 189 -16.27 16.50 5.58
CA VAL A 189 -17.09 16.16 6.75
C VAL A 189 -16.58 16.99 7.92
N THR A 190 -17.40 17.91 8.44
CA THR A 190 -17.09 18.64 9.67
C THR A 190 -17.89 18.07 10.83
N VAL A 191 -17.26 17.92 11.98
CA VAL A 191 -17.88 17.37 13.18
C VAL A 191 -18.18 18.51 14.15
N LYS A 192 -19.46 18.62 14.53
CA LYS A 192 -19.95 19.56 15.54
C LYS A 192 -20.39 18.80 16.77
N THR A 193 -19.88 19.21 17.92
CA THR A 193 -20.23 18.64 19.24
C THR A 193 -21.46 19.30 19.86
N THR A 194 -22.26 20.02 19.07
CA THR A 194 -23.46 20.72 19.56
C THR A 194 -24.63 19.74 19.75
N GLY A 195 -24.91 19.34 20.99
CA GLY A 195 -26.06 18.49 21.36
C GLY A 195 -25.70 17.29 22.22
N SER A 196 -26.65 16.37 22.41
CA SER A 196 -26.44 15.10 23.13
C SER A 196 -25.71 14.03 22.31
N TYR A 197 -25.66 14.20 20.98
CA TYR A 197 -24.98 13.30 20.04
C TYR A 197 -24.09 14.13 19.10
N PRO A 198 -22.93 13.60 18.68
CA PRO A 198 -22.11 14.27 17.67
C PRO A 198 -22.92 14.39 16.37
N ALA A 199 -22.99 15.60 15.83
CA ALA A 199 -23.57 15.86 14.53
C ALA A 199 -22.45 16.15 13.53
N PHE A 200 -22.65 15.81 12.27
CA PHE A 200 -21.72 16.18 11.20
C PHE A 200 -22.43 16.98 10.12
N THR A 201 -21.69 17.86 9.44
CA THR A 201 -22.14 18.49 8.20
C THR A 201 -21.27 18.03 7.06
N LEU A 202 -21.89 17.84 5.90
CA LEU A 202 -21.24 17.40 4.68
C LEU A 202 -21.23 18.54 3.66
N HIS A 203 -20.04 18.96 3.25
CA HIS A 203 -19.85 19.77 2.06
C HIS A 203 -19.32 18.89 0.95
N LYS A 204 -19.91 18.98 -0.24
CA LYS A 204 -19.46 18.23 -1.41
C LYS A 204 -19.37 19.13 -2.62
N GLY A 205 -18.46 18.83 -3.52
CA GLY A 205 -18.31 19.58 -4.75
C GLY A 205 -17.39 18.89 -5.74
N THR A 206 -17.35 19.44 -6.94
CA THR A 206 -16.48 18.99 -8.01
C THR A 206 -15.78 20.21 -8.62
N VAL A 207 -14.46 20.13 -8.75
CA VAL A 207 -13.60 21.18 -9.29
C VAL A 207 -12.57 20.57 -10.24
N HIS A 208 -11.79 21.40 -10.94
CA HIS A 208 -10.74 20.95 -11.84
C HIS A 208 -9.39 21.50 -11.42
N THR A 209 -8.34 20.69 -11.56
CA THR A 209 -6.97 21.14 -11.33
C THR A 209 -6.52 22.12 -12.40
N HIS A 210 -5.65 23.06 -11.99
CA HIS A 210 -5.02 24.02 -12.90
C HIS A 210 -3.82 23.38 -13.60
N ASP A 211 -3.12 24.13 -14.45
CA ASP A 211 -1.96 23.64 -15.23
C ASP A 211 -0.81 23.06 -14.39
N ASN A 212 -0.72 23.46 -13.13
CA ASN A 212 0.25 22.94 -12.17
C ASN A 212 -0.23 21.67 -11.43
N GLY A 213 -1.40 21.12 -11.76
CA GLY A 213 -1.98 19.95 -11.10
C GLY A 213 -2.60 20.23 -9.74
N VAL A 214 -2.76 21.51 -9.37
CA VAL A 214 -3.26 21.92 -8.05
C VAL A 214 -4.64 22.56 -8.19
N VAL A 215 -5.48 22.35 -7.18
CA VAL A 215 -6.71 23.12 -6.98
C VAL A 215 -6.84 23.49 -5.51
N VAL A 216 -7.31 24.72 -5.24
CA VAL A 216 -7.54 25.20 -3.88
C VAL A 216 -9.03 25.18 -3.58
N LEU A 217 -9.42 24.44 -2.55
CA LEU A 217 -10.78 24.39 -2.01
C LEU A 217 -10.90 25.43 -0.90
N ASN A 218 -12.00 26.20 -0.92
CA ASN A 218 -12.26 27.27 0.05
C ASN A 218 -13.56 26.98 0.81
N PHE A 219 -13.47 27.00 2.13
CA PHE A 219 -14.58 26.73 3.05
C PHE A 219 -14.71 27.90 4.02
N SER A 220 -15.61 28.84 3.71
CA SER A 220 -15.84 30.04 4.54
C SER A 220 -16.40 29.73 5.92
N ASP A 221 -17.10 28.61 6.04
CA ASP A 221 -17.90 28.26 7.22
C ASP A 221 -17.15 27.30 8.16
N VAL A 222 -15.87 27.02 7.87
CA VAL A 222 -15.03 26.08 8.62
C VAL A 222 -13.77 26.81 9.09
N ASN A 223 -13.47 26.66 10.37
CA ASN A 223 -12.38 27.35 11.05
C ASN A 223 -11.38 26.35 11.66
N ALA A 224 -10.22 26.86 12.06
CA ALA A 224 -9.17 26.08 12.72
C ALA A 224 -9.62 25.32 13.99
N GLY A 225 -10.71 25.78 14.64
CA GLY A 225 -11.27 25.16 15.84
C GLY A 225 -12.22 23.98 15.55
N ASP A 226 -12.60 23.76 14.30
CA ASP A 226 -13.48 22.67 13.90
C ASP A 226 -12.66 21.40 13.65
N SER A 227 -13.18 20.22 14.04
CA SER A 227 -12.61 18.95 13.60
C SER A 227 -13.23 18.55 12.26
N TYR A 228 -12.41 18.21 11.27
CA TYR A 228 -12.90 17.86 9.93
C TYR A 228 -12.03 16.82 9.23
N VAL A 229 -12.64 16.14 8.26
CA VAL A 229 -11.97 15.25 7.32
C VAL A 229 -12.34 15.68 5.91
N LEU A 230 -11.33 15.89 5.06
CA LEU A 230 -11.50 16.06 3.63
C LEU A 230 -11.11 14.76 2.93
N ILE A 231 -12.02 14.27 2.09
CA ILE A 231 -11.78 13.16 1.17
C ILE A 231 -11.89 13.72 -0.25
N ALA A 232 -10.86 13.51 -1.08
CA ALA A 232 -10.85 13.98 -2.46
C ALA A 232 -10.52 12.84 -3.44
N TYR A 233 -11.25 12.80 -4.55
CA TYR A 233 -11.08 11.85 -5.66
C TYR A 233 -10.68 12.62 -6.89
N ALA A 234 -9.52 12.29 -7.46
CA ALA A 234 -9.13 12.80 -8.76
C ALA A 234 -9.43 11.75 -9.82
N HIS A 235 -10.13 12.16 -10.87
CA HIS A 235 -10.43 11.34 -12.03
C HIS A 235 -9.84 12.00 -13.29
N LEU A 236 -9.06 11.24 -14.04
CA LEU A 236 -8.54 11.65 -15.34
C LEU A 236 -8.38 10.44 -16.25
N SER A 237 -9.00 10.46 -17.43
CA SER A 237 -8.86 9.42 -18.46
C SER A 237 -9.15 7.98 -17.97
N GLY A 238 -10.13 7.81 -17.09
CA GLY A 238 -10.51 6.51 -16.52
C GLY A 238 -9.62 6.04 -15.36
N LEU A 239 -8.57 6.80 -15.04
CA LEU A 239 -7.75 6.57 -13.85
C LEU A 239 -8.32 7.34 -12.66
N LEU A 240 -8.16 6.76 -11.47
CA LEU A 240 -8.64 7.31 -10.23
C LEU A 240 -7.52 7.37 -9.19
N GLY A 241 -7.46 8.48 -8.46
CA GLY A 241 -6.65 8.63 -7.25
C GLY A 241 -7.49 9.15 -6.10
N ILE A 242 -7.13 8.76 -4.87
CA ILE A 242 -7.85 9.15 -3.66
C ILE A 242 -6.88 9.75 -2.65
N GLY A 243 -7.26 10.87 -2.06
CA GLY A 243 -6.50 11.56 -1.02
C GLY A 243 -7.39 11.84 0.19
N TYR A 244 -6.75 11.83 1.36
CA TYR A 244 -7.41 12.08 2.65
C TYR A 244 -6.60 13.11 3.44
N TYR A 245 -7.31 14.00 4.12
CA TYR A 245 -6.73 14.93 5.08
C TYR A 245 -7.64 15.00 6.30
N LYS A 246 -7.05 14.93 7.49
CA LYS A 246 -7.78 15.10 8.75
C LYS A 246 -7.17 16.24 9.53
N HIS A 247 -8.04 17.04 10.14
CA HIS A 247 -7.70 17.99 11.18
C HIS A 247 -8.53 17.66 12.41
N VAL A 248 -7.84 17.43 13.52
CA VAL A 248 -8.47 17.02 14.78
C VAL A 248 -7.99 17.98 15.86
N THR A 249 -8.92 18.56 16.62
CA THR A 249 -8.61 19.54 17.65
C THR A 249 -8.23 18.94 19.00
N TYR A 250 -8.47 17.63 19.19
CA TYR A 250 -8.11 16.88 20.39
C TYR A 250 -7.21 15.70 20.02
N ASP A 251 -5.94 15.75 20.43
CA ASP A 251 -4.92 14.74 20.12
C ASP A 251 -4.66 13.75 21.28
N GLN A 252 -5.10 14.07 22.49
CA GLN A 252 -4.75 13.30 23.70
C GLN A 252 -5.72 12.17 24.06
N ASN A 253 -6.92 12.09 23.48
CA ASN A 253 -7.91 11.04 23.78
C ASN A 253 -8.63 10.60 22.51
N TYR A 254 -8.24 9.46 21.96
CA TYR A 254 -8.88 8.92 20.77
C TYR A 254 -9.03 7.40 20.85
N ILE A 255 -9.89 6.90 19.98
CA ILE A 255 -10.18 5.47 19.84
C ILE A 255 -9.18 4.85 18.87
N ILE A 256 -8.64 3.69 19.27
CA ILE A 256 -7.82 2.85 18.41
C ILE A 256 -8.61 1.57 18.10
N PRO A 257 -8.95 1.31 16.83
CA PRO A 257 -9.64 0.08 16.44
C PRO A 257 -8.65 -1.08 16.29
N PHE A 258 -8.98 -2.20 16.91
CA PHE A 258 -8.25 -3.47 16.79
C PHE A 258 -9.17 -4.52 16.18
N ILE A 259 -8.74 -5.20 15.12
CA ILE A 259 -9.47 -6.35 14.61
C ILE A 259 -9.39 -7.48 15.63
N ALA A 260 -10.54 -7.97 16.09
CA ALA A 260 -10.61 -9.06 17.05
C ALA A 260 -10.89 -10.39 16.36
N ASP A 261 -11.83 -10.39 15.41
CA ASP A 261 -12.26 -11.60 14.72
C ASP A 261 -12.87 -11.23 13.35
N PHE A 262 -12.35 -11.80 12.26
CA PHE A 262 -12.87 -11.55 10.91
C PHE A 262 -14.18 -12.30 10.65
N GLN A 263 -14.31 -13.52 11.17
CA GLN A 263 -15.49 -14.38 10.96
C GLN A 263 -16.72 -13.83 11.70
N GLU A 264 -16.54 -13.39 12.94
CA GLU A 264 -17.59 -12.72 13.74
C GLU A 264 -17.74 -11.24 13.41
N ARG A 265 -16.87 -10.68 12.56
CA ARG A 265 -16.83 -9.25 12.20
C ARG A 265 -16.70 -8.35 13.43
N LYS A 266 -15.83 -8.75 14.35
CA LYS A 266 -15.67 -8.11 15.66
C LYS A 266 -14.46 -7.18 15.66
N VAL A 267 -14.71 -5.94 16.11
CA VAL A 267 -13.68 -4.92 16.32
C VAL A 267 -13.67 -4.52 17.78
N ILE A 268 -12.48 -4.49 18.38
CA ILE A 268 -12.27 -3.94 19.72
C ILE A 268 -11.96 -2.45 19.57
N ILE A 269 -12.67 -1.64 20.35
CA ILE A 269 -12.48 -0.20 20.46
C ILE A 269 -11.68 0.03 21.74
N ALA A 270 -10.43 0.45 21.59
CA ALA A 270 -9.53 0.71 22.72
C ALA A 270 -9.30 2.20 22.91
N HIS A 271 -9.02 2.60 24.14
CA HIS A 271 -8.53 3.95 24.41
C HIS A 271 -7.06 4.08 24.00
N SER A 272 -6.68 5.19 23.37
CA SER A 272 -5.28 5.55 23.12
C SER A 272 -4.34 5.37 24.32
N TYR A 273 -4.80 5.62 25.55
CA TYR A 273 -3.98 5.43 26.76
C TYR A 273 -3.71 3.97 27.12
N ASP A 274 -4.60 3.05 26.76
CA ASP A 274 -4.34 1.61 26.95
C ASP A 274 -3.14 1.14 26.10
N VAL A 275 -2.82 1.89 25.04
CA VAL A 275 -1.79 1.55 24.05
C VAL A 275 -0.51 2.38 24.26
N HIS A 276 -0.64 3.69 24.44
CA HIS A 276 0.50 4.62 24.52
C HIS A 276 0.95 4.93 25.95
N GLY A 277 0.18 4.51 26.96
CA GLY A 277 0.39 4.91 28.35
C GLY A 277 -0.09 6.34 28.62
N GLY A 278 -0.80 6.54 29.73
CA GLY A 278 -1.32 7.85 30.14
C GLY A 278 -1.67 7.88 31.63
N SER A 279 -1.64 9.07 32.23
CA SER A 279 -1.81 9.24 33.68
C SER A 279 -3.26 9.37 34.15
N LYS A 280 -4.24 9.40 33.22
CA LYS A 280 -5.67 9.55 33.52
C LYS A 280 -6.54 8.73 32.55
N PRO A 281 -6.65 7.41 32.72
CA PRO A 281 -7.60 6.61 31.94
C PRO A 281 -9.02 6.99 32.39
N ALA A 282 -9.64 7.94 31.69
CA ALA A 282 -11.06 8.20 31.85
C ALA A 282 -11.85 7.09 31.16
N GLU A 283 -13.01 6.75 31.71
CA GLU A 283 -13.97 5.88 31.05
C GLU A 283 -14.46 6.56 29.75
N ILE A 284 -14.21 5.95 28.59
CA ILE A 284 -14.70 6.48 27.32
C ILE A 284 -16.15 6.06 27.18
N THR A 285 -17.06 7.03 27.29
CA THR A 285 -18.38 6.91 26.66
C THR A 285 -18.27 7.46 25.25
N TYR A 286 -18.68 6.68 24.25
CA TYR A 286 -18.60 7.10 22.86
C TYR A 286 -19.93 6.85 22.15
N ASN A 287 -20.27 7.78 21.26
CA ASN A 287 -21.29 7.59 20.23
C ASN A 287 -20.55 7.53 18.90
N VAL A 288 -20.73 6.44 18.14
CA VAL A 288 -20.11 6.29 16.83
C VAL A 288 -21.17 6.47 15.75
N THR A 289 -20.87 7.35 14.80
CA THR A 289 -21.54 7.37 13.51
C THR A 289 -20.55 6.85 12.48
N PHE A 290 -20.94 5.82 11.74
CA PHE A 290 -20.12 5.28 10.67
C PHE A 290 -20.48 6.00 9.38
N ILE A 291 -19.46 6.43 8.67
CA ILE A 291 -19.58 6.98 7.35
C ILE A 291 -18.62 6.19 6.49
N TYR A 292 -19.13 5.53 5.47
CA TYR A 292 -18.31 4.72 4.58
C TYR A 292 -18.42 5.21 3.15
N LEU A 293 -17.29 5.14 2.48
CA LEU A 293 -17.22 5.40 1.06
C LEU A 293 -17.47 4.10 0.31
N THR A 294 -18.41 4.13 -0.61
CA THR A 294 -18.74 2.98 -1.47
C THR A 294 -17.86 2.91 -2.71
N GLU A 295 -17.91 1.77 -3.40
CA GLU A 295 -17.18 1.55 -4.66
C GLU A 295 -17.58 2.52 -5.77
N ASP A 296 -18.81 3.06 -5.73
CA ASP A 296 -19.29 4.13 -6.61
C ASP A 296 -18.84 5.54 -6.19
N PHE A 297 -17.92 5.65 -5.22
CA PHE A 297 -17.42 6.89 -4.66
C PHE A 297 -18.53 7.80 -4.08
N THR A 298 -19.60 7.18 -3.61
CA THR A 298 -20.65 7.86 -2.86
C THR A 298 -20.48 7.62 -1.37
N LEU A 299 -20.58 8.70 -0.61
CA LEU A 299 -20.51 8.66 0.84
C LEU A 299 -21.88 8.24 1.38
N ARG A 300 -21.91 7.16 2.18
CA ARG A 300 -23.11 6.62 2.80
C ARG A 300 -22.95 6.56 4.32
N GLU A 301 -24.06 6.71 5.02
CA GLU A 301 -24.20 6.52 6.46
C GLU A 301 -24.68 5.09 6.76
#